data_AF-A0A7Y4U6S3-F1
#
_entry.id   AF-A0A7Y4U6S3-F1
#
_cell.length_a   1.000
_cell.length_b   1.000
_cell.length_c   1.000
_cell.angle_alpha   90.00
_cell.angle_beta   90.00
_cell.angle_gamma   90.00
#
_symmetry.space_group_name_H-M   'P 1'
#
loop_
_entity.id
_entity.type
_entity.pdbx_description
1 polymer ?
#
loop_
_entity_poly.entity_id
_entity_poly.type
_entity_poly.pdbx_seq_one_letter_code
_entity_poly.pdbx_strand_id
1 'polypeptide(L)'
;ELNITEHLYNGFRYSEGLPIFKDRMHCFPEAAAGLKTLVQEKLAWLDALMEGKQFIAGNRFTLVDMILFSALDFGAGVGQTINPNLKNLTAWFSRVNSRPSAAASLYPDKSAGMRGV
;
A
#
# COMPACT_ATOMS: atom_id res chain seq x y z
N GLU A 1 6.80 2.94 -6.67
CA GLU A 1 6.88 4.39 -6.52
C GLU A 1 5.85 5.17 -7.30
N LEU A 2 6.18 5.74 -8.45
CA LEU A 2 5.41 6.84 -9.05
C LEU A 2 3.90 6.57 -9.25
N ASN A 3 3.52 5.34 -9.60
CA ASN A 3 2.13 5.03 -9.98
C ASN A 3 1.27 4.43 -8.85
N ILE A 4 1.86 3.96 -7.75
CA ILE A 4 1.12 3.25 -6.69
C ILE A 4 1.44 3.87 -5.34
N THR A 5 2.65 3.66 -4.83
CA THR A 5 3.02 4.03 -3.47
C THR A 5 3.03 5.55 -3.28
N GLU A 6 3.55 6.32 -4.24
CA GLU A 6 3.50 7.78 -4.17
C GLU A 6 2.06 8.31 -4.15
N HIS A 7 1.20 7.81 -5.03
CA HIS A 7 -0.22 8.19 -5.06
C HIS A 7 -0.98 7.74 -3.81
N LEU A 8 -0.65 6.58 -3.23
CA LEU A 8 -1.21 6.10 -1.98
C LEU A 8 -0.86 7.04 -0.81
N TYR A 9 0.41 7.42 -0.69
CA TYR A 9 0.87 8.34 0.35
C TYR A 9 0.29 9.74 0.16
N ASN A 10 0.25 10.25 -1.08
CA ASN A 10 -0.37 11.54 -1.39
C ASN A 10 -1.88 11.50 -1.14
N GLY A 11 -2.53 10.38 -1.48
CA GLY A 11 -3.94 10.13 -1.19
C GLY A 11 -4.24 10.27 0.30
N PHE A 12 -3.43 9.67 1.17
CA PHE A 12 -3.54 9.86 2.62
C PHE A 12 -3.23 11.30 3.05
N ARG A 13 -2.09 11.83 2.60
CA ARG A 13 -1.58 13.15 2.98
C ARG A 13 -2.58 14.27 2.69
N TYR A 14 -3.27 14.17 1.56
CA TYR A 14 -4.23 15.18 1.11
C TYR A 14 -5.65 14.95 1.66
N SER A 15 -5.93 13.84 2.37
CA SER A 15 -7.20 13.62 3.06
C SER A 15 -7.05 13.33 4.56
N GLU A 16 -7.01 12.07 4.99
CA GLU A 16 -7.06 11.69 6.41
C GLU A 16 -5.88 12.26 7.20
N GLY A 17 -4.72 12.37 6.54
CA GLY A 17 -3.51 12.96 7.11
C GLY A 17 -3.45 14.48 7.04
N LEU A 18 -4.38 15.16 6.35
CA LEU A 18 -4.27 16.59 6.02
C LEU A 18 -3.94 17.50 7.23
N PRO A 19 -4.54 17.33 8.43
CA PRO A 19 -4.20 18.14 9.59
C PRO A 19 -2.73 18.05 10.03
N ILE A 20 -2.04 16.95 9.72
CA ILE A 20 -0.63 16.70 10.07
C ILE A 20 0.32 17.39 9.07
N PHE A 21 -0.12 17.62 7.83
CA PHE A 21 0.75 18.05 6.73
C PHE A 21 0.50 19.46 6.22
N LYS A 22 -0.73 19.99 6.30
CA LYS A 22 -1.12 21.26 5.67
C LYS A 22 -0.26 22.47 6.07
N ASP A 23 0.30 22.45 7.28
CA ASP A 23 1.12 23.55 7.81
C ASP A 23 2.64 23.36 7.53
N ARG A 24 3.03 22.23 6.93
CA ARG A 24 4.43 21.84 6.68
C ARG A 24 4.76 21.70 5.20
N MET A 25 3.75 21.59 4.35
CA MET A 25 3.88 21.43 2.91
C MET A 25 2.58 21.77 2.19
N HIS A 26 2.70 22.04 0.91
CA HIS A 26 1.54 22.30 0.07
C HIS A 26 0.76 20.99 -0.18
N CYS A 27 -0.54 21.02 0.11
CA CYS A 27 -1.44 19.88 -0.03
C CYS A 27 -2.56 20.21 -1.03
N PHE A 28 -3.05 19.20 -1.74
CA PHE A 28 -4.11 19.32 -2.73
C PHE A 28 -5.30 18.41 -2.35
N PRO A 29 -6.16 18.82 -1.38
CA PRO A 29 -7.26 17.97 -0.92
C PRO A 29 -8.20 17.48 -2.02
N GLU A 30 -8.42 18.32 -3.03
CA GLU A 30 -9.23 18.01 -4.21
C GLU A 30 -8.66 16.85 -5.05
N ALA A 31 -7.35 16.59 -4.98
CA ALA A 31 -6.71 15.50 -5.72
C ALA A 31 -6.83 14.14 -5.01
N ALA A 32 -7.13 14.11 -3.70
CA ALA A 32 -7.03 12.90 -2.89
C ALA A 32 -7.88 11.74 -3.44
N ALA A 33 -9.13 12.00 -3.83
CA ALA A 33 -10.02 10.98 -4.39
C ALA A 33 -9.50 10.42 -5.72
N GLY A 34 -9.03 11.29 -6.61
CA GLY A 34 -8.46 10.88 -7.90
C GLY A 34 -7.20 10.03 -7.74
N LEU A 35 -6.32 10.42 -6.82
CA LEU A 35 -5.11 9.64 -6.52
C LEU A 35 -5.43 8.25 -5.97
N LYS A 36 -6.42 8.13 -5.07
CA LYS A 36 -6.89 6.84 -4.54
C LYS A 36 -7.47 5.95 -5.66
N THR A 37 -8.19 6.54 -6.61
CA THR A 37 -8.68 5.81 -7.80
C THR A 37 -7.51 5.30 -8.65
N LEU A 38 -6.52 6.15 -8.94
CA LEU A 38 -5.34 5.75 -9.73
C LEU A 38 -4.57 4.60 -9.05
N VAL A 39 -4.47 4.59 -7.72
CA VAL A 39 -3.89 3.46 -6.99
C VAL A 39 -4.62 2.17 -7.33
N GLN A 40 -5.96 2.13 -7.26
CA GLN A 40 -6.73 0.92 -7.57
C GLN A 40 -6.54 0.46 -9.02
N GLU A 41 -6.55 1.39 -9.98
CA GLU A 41 -6.29 1.08 -11.39
C GLU A 41 -4.90 0.47 -11.60
N LYS A 42 -3.88 1.01 -10.93
CA LYS A 42 -2.50 0.53 -11.05
C LYS A 42 -2.26 -0.76 -10.28
N LEU A 43 -2.99 -0.99 -9.20
CA LEU A 43 -3.04 -2.30 -8.54
C LEU A 43 -3.67 -3.36 -9.44
N ALA A 44 -4.74 -3.03 -10.18
CA ALA A 44 -5.35 -3.95 -11.14
C ALA A 44 -4.39 -4.29 -12.31
N TRP A 45 -3.69 -3.29 -12.83
CA TRP A 45 -2.63 -3.51 -13.83
C TRP A 45 -1.51 -4.41 -13.31
N LEU A 46 -1.04 -4.17 -12.08
CA LEU A 46 0.01 -4.98 -11.46
C LEU A 46 -0.47 -6.42 -11.19
N ASP A 47 -1.71 -6.59 -10.72
CA ASP A 47 -2.32 -7.90 -10.48
C ASP A 47 -2.27 -8.79 -11.74
N ALA A 48 -2.60 -8.22 -12.91
CA ALA A 48 -2.50 -8.92 -14.18
C ALA A 48 -1.05 -9.29 -14.53
N LEU A 49 -0.09 -8.39 -14.32
CA LEU A 49 1.33 -8.67 -14.56
C LEU A 49 1.95 -9.71 -13.62
N MET A 50 1.29 -10.00 -12.50
CA MET A 50 1.73 -10.97 -11.51
C MET A 50 1.22 -12.39 -11.79
N GLU A 51 0.45 -12.60 -12.86
CA GLU A 51 0.05 -13.94 -13.27
C GLU A 51 1.26 -14.87 -13.44
N GLY A 52 1.18 -16.06 -12.82
CA GLY A 52 2.24 -17.06 -12.83
C GLY A 52 3.50 -16.70 -12.02
N LYS A 53 3.51 -15.58 -11.28
CA LYS A 53 4.66 -15.14 -10.47
C LYS A 53 4.37 -15.27 -8.98
N GLN A 54 5.39 -15.68 -8.21
CA GLN A 54 5.28 -15.76 -6.75
C GLN A 54 5.37 -14.37 -6.08
N PHE A 55 6.17 -13.48 -6.67
CA PHE A 55 6.53 -12.14 -6.21
C PHE A 55 6.51 -11.17 -7.39
N ILE A 56 6.62 -9.87 -7.12
CA ILE A 56 6.50 -8.82 -8.15
C ILE A 56 7.54 -9.02 -9.27
N ALA A 57 8.78 -9.37 -8.89
CA ALA A 57 9.90 -9.61 -9.81
C ALA A 57 10.07 -11.10 -10.21
N GLY A 58 8.98 -11.88 -10.22
CA GLY A 58 9.01 -13.32 -10.56
C GLY A 58 9.05 -14.20 -9.33
N ASN A 59 10.06 -15.08 -9.19
CA ASN A 59 10.11 -16.08 -8.11
C ASN A 59 11.02 -15.68 -6.93
N ARG A 60 11.67 -14.52 -7.01
CA ARG A 60 12.52 -14.02 -5.92
C ARG A 60 11.80 -12.92 -5.16
N PHE A 61 11.83 -13.03 -3.83
CA PHE A 61 11.45 -11.94 -2.94
C PHE A 61 12.53 -10.87 -2.99
N THR A 62 12.15 -9.62 -3.25
CA THR A 62 13.09 -8.52 -3.43
C THR A 62 12.61 -7.26 -2.71
N LEU A 63 13.42 -6.20 -2.77
CA LEU A 63 13.12 -4.91 -2.16
C LEU A 63 11.76 -4.35 -2.62
N VAL A 64 11.36 -4.57 -3.88
CA VAL A 64 10.07 -4.06 -4.39
C VAL A 64 8.88 -4.70 -3.66
N ASP A 65 9.00 -5.96 -3.24
CA ASP A 65 7.96 -6.64 -2.47
C ASP A 65 7.85 -6.04 -1.07
N MET A 66 8.98 -5.76 -0.42
CA MET A 66 9.01 -5.13 0.90
C MET A 66 8.40 -3.73 0.88
N ILE A 67 8.77 -2.92 -0.12
CA ILE A 67 8.27 -1.54 -0.28
C ILE A 67 6.76 -1.56 -0.50
N LEU A 68 6.28 -2.35 -1.47
CA LEU A 68 4.86 -2.38 -1.79
C LEU A 68 4.03 -2.97 -0.63
N PHE A 69 4.55 -4.00 0.04
CA PHE A 69 3.86 -4.62 1.17
C PHE A 69 3.62 -3.61 2.29
N SER A 70 4.67 -2.90 2.69
CA SER A 70 4.60 -1.90 3.75
C SER A 70 3.64 -0.76 3.39
N ALA A 71 3.68 -0.29 2.14
CA ALA A 71 2.78 0.76 1.66
C ALA A 71 1.30 0.33 1.68
N LEU A 72 1.01 -0.90 1.27
CA LEU A 72 -0.37 -1.42 1.23
C LEU A 72 -0.91 -1.78 2.63
N ASP A 73 -0.05 -2.23 3.55
CA ASP A 73 -0.44 -2.42 4.95
C ASP A 73 -0.79 -1.08 5.62
N PHE A 74 0.05 -0.06 5.42
CA PHE A 74 -0.27 1.32 5.82
C PHE A 74 -1.57 1.80 5.17
N GLY A 75 -1.70 1.63 3.84
CA GLY A 75 -2.88 2.01 3.07
C GLY A 75 -4.16 1.41 3.65
N ALA A 76 -4.16 0.12 3.98
CA ALA A 76 -5.30 -0.55 4.60
C ALA A 76 -5.67 0.08 5.95
N GLY A 77 -4.68 0.44 6.78
CA GLY A 77 -4.90 1.14 8.06
C GLY A 77 -5.55 2.51 7.93
N VAL A 78 -5.43 3.16 6.76
CA VAL A 78 -6.01 4.48 6.47
C VAL A 78 -7.16 4.43 5.45
N GLY A 79 -7.77 3.25 5.27
CA GLY A 79 -8.96 3.08 4.42
C GLY A 79 -8.70 2.94 2.91
N GLN A 80 -7.44 2.79 2.49
CA GLN A 80 -7.03 2.50 1.11
C GLN A 80 -6.72 1.01 0.93
N THR A 81 -7.73 0.16 1.04
CA THR A 81 -7.56 -1.30 0.98
C THR A 81 -7.35 -1.82 -0.45
N ILE A 82 -6.68 -2.96 -0.57
CA ILE A 82 -6.63 -3.73 -1.82
C ILE A 82 -8.04 -4.21 -2.19
N ASN A 83 -8.45 -4.03 -3.44
CA ASN A 83 -9.68 -4.65 -3.95
C ASN A 83 -9.55 -6.19 -3.91
N PRO A 84 -10.44 -6.92 -3.18
CA PRO A 84 -10.33 -8.37 -3.00
C PRO A 84 -10.47 -9.18 -4.30
N ASN A 85 -10.97 -8.57 -5.38
CA ASN A 85 -11.03 -9.21 -6.70
C ASN A 85 -9.65 -9.30 -7.39
N LEU A 86 -8.65 -8.58 -6.90
CA LEU A 86 -7.26 -8.65 -7.39
C LEU A 86 -6.57 -9.86 -6.77
N LYS A 87 -6.78 -11.04 -7.37
CA LYS A 87 -6.46 -12.34 -6.76
C LYS A 87 -4.96 -12.56 -6.61
N ASN A 88 -4.15 -12.19 -7.60
CA ASN A 88 -2.70 -12.38 -7.55
C ASN A 88 -2.08 -11.48 -6.49
N LEU A 89 -2.54 -10.23 -6.41
CA LEU A 89 -2.10 -9.24 -5.45
C LEU A 89 -2.53 -9.61 -4.03
N THR A 90 -3.77 -10.07 -3.85
CA THR A 90 -4.28 -10.54 -2.55
C THR A 90 -3.52 -11.76 -2.06
N ALA A 91 -3.26 -12.73 -2.95
CA ALA A 91 -2.46 -13.91 -2.63
C ALA A 91 -1.00 -13.56 -2.30
N TRP A 92 -0.41 -12.62 -3.05
CA TRP A 92 0.92 -12.10 -2.77
C TRP A 92 0.99 -11.39 -1.42
N PHE A 93 0.04 -10.50 -1.12
CA PHE A 93 0.01 -9.76 0.14
C PHE A 93 -0.09 -10.72 1.33
N SER A 94 -0.99 -11.70 1.27
CA SER A 94 -1.14 -12.74 2.30
C SER A 94 0.16 -13.53 2.52
N ARG A 95 0.84 -13.90 1.43
CA ARG A 95 2.12 -14.61 1.48
C ARG A 95 3.24 -13.78 2.09
N VAL A 96 3.33 -12.48 1.77
CA VAL A 96 4.34 -11.60 2.37
C VAL A 96 4.01 -11.36 3.85
N ASN A 97 2.74 -11.14 4.19
CA ASN A 97 2.27 -10.93 5.56
C ASN A 97 2.50 -12.14 6.49
N SER A 98 2.50 -13.36 5.92
CA SER A 98 2.74 -14.60 6.67
C SER A 98 4.22 -14.87 6.97
N ARG A 99 5.15 -14.02 6.50
CA ARG A 99 6.59 -14.20 6.76
C ARG A 99 6.92 -13.85 8.21
N PRO A 100 7.83 -14.59 8.87
CA PRO A 100 8.27 -14.25 10.24
C PRO A 100 8.78 -12.81 10.38
N SER A 101 9.44 -12.28 9.35
CA SER A 101 9.93 -10.90 9.32
C SER A 101 8.81 -9.86 9.34
N ALA A 102 7.66 -10.14 8.71
CA ALA A 102 6.51 -9.23 8.72
C ALA A 102 5.87 -9.16 10.11
N ALA A 103 5.80 -10.30 10.81
CA ALA A 103 5.35 -10.32 12.20
C ALA A 103 6.34 -9.59 13.15
N ALA A 104 7.65 -9.76 12.91
CA ALA A 104 8.69 -9.12 13.71
C ALA A 104 8.81 -7.60 13.50
N SER A 105 8.28 -7.05 12.40
CA SER A 105 8.30 -5.62 12.11
C SER A 105 7.09 -4.85 12.65
N LEU A 106 6.12 -5.54 13.27
CA LEU A 106 4.92 -4.88 13.81
C LEU A 106 5.29 -4.00 15.01
N TYR A 107 4.70 -2.82 15.07
CA TYR A 107 4.83 -1.96 16.25
C TYR A 107 4.04 -2.58 17.41
N PRO A 108 4.60 -2.61 18.65
CA PRO A 108 3.94 -3.27 19.78
C PRO A 108 2.56 -2.71 20.10
N ASP A 109 2.33 -1.43 19.83
CA ASP A 109 1.04 -0.77 20.05
C ASP A 109 0.24 -0.66 18.74
N LYS A 110 -0.96 -1.27 18.72
CA LYS A 110 -1.87 -1.31 17.57
C LYS A 110 -2.97 -0.25 17.65
N SER A 111 -2.86 0.70 18.58
CA SER A 111 -3.89 1.71 18.89
C SER A 111 -4.31 2.57 17.70
N ALA A 112 -3.44 2.72 16.70
CA ALA A 112 -3.71 3.51 15.49
C ALA A 112 -4.38 2.75 14.34
N GLY A 113 -4.75 1.47 14.51
CA GLY A 113 -5.34 0.64 13.44
C GLY A 113 -4.37 0.23 12.31
N MET A 114 -3.18 0.83 12.28
CA MET A 114 -2.03 0.46 11.44
C MET A 114 -1.27 -0.70 12.09
N ARG A 115 -0.81 -1.67 11.29
CA ARG A 115 -0.14 -2.88 11.80
C ARG A 115 1.39 -2.72 11.81
N GLY A 116 1.97 -2.12 10.77
CA GLY A 116 3.39 -1.77 10.69
C GLY A 116 3.71 -0.32 11.10
N VAL A 117 4.98 -0.09 11.47
CA VAL A 117 5.64 1.24 11.53
C VAL A 117 6.54 1.45 10.32
#